data_AF-A0A1H0FDY7-F1
#
_entry.id   AF-A0A1H0FDY7-F1
#
_cell.length_a   1.000
_cell.length_b   1.000
_cell.length_c   1.000
_cell.angle_alpha   90.00
_cell.angle_beta   90.00
_cell.angle_gamma   90.00
#
_symmetry.space_group_name_H-M   'P 1'
#
loop_
_entity.id
_entity.type
_entity.pdbx_description
1 polymer ?
#
loop_
_entity_poly.entity_id
_entity_poly.type
_entity_poly.pdbx_seq_one_letter_code
_entity_poly.pdbx_strand_id
1 'polypeptide(L)' 'MKEKELLLSLLSDAELMAKFKENPKAVLKEKGIDVPEDVEIRVVEETEKVKYFVIPYVGSDAPASIEELEQRTAKYWIIA' A
#
# COMPACT_ATOMS: atom_id res chain seq x y z
N MET A 1 12.30 1.35 -5.79
CA MET A 1 12.84 0.08 -6.35
C MET A 1 12.45 -1.13 -5.50
N LYS A 2 12.59 -1.06 -4.17
CA LYS A 2 12.24 -2.16 -3.24
C LYS A 2 10.79 -2.66 -3.36
N GLU A 3 9.81 -1.79 -3.63
CA GLU A 3 8.41 -2.21 -3.75
C GLU A 3 8.13 -3.08 -4.99
N LYS A 4 8.75 -2.76 -6.13
CA LYS A 4 8.59 -3.56 -7.36
C LYS A 4 9.21 -4.93 -7.19
N GLU A 5 10.37 -5.02 -6.54
CA GLU A 5 11.03 -6.29 -6.21
C GLU A 5 10.19 -7.12 -5.24
N LEU A 6 9.55 -6.48 -4.25
CA LEU A 6 8.62 -7.14 -3.36
C LEU A 6 7.44 -7.74 -4.14
N LEU A 7 6.82 -6.97 -5.03
CA LEU A 7 5.72 -7.45 -5.86
C LEU A 7 6.11 -8.64 -6.72
N LEU A 8 7.28 -8.59 -7.38
CA LEU A 8 7.78 -9.71 -8.17
C LEU A 8 8.05 -10.96 -7.32
N SER A 9 8.58 -10.78 -6.09
CA SER A 9 8.79 -11.90 -5.17
C SER A 9 7.49 -12.50 -4.65
N LEU A 10 6.44 -11.69 -4.43
CA LEU A 10 5.11 -12.13 -4.05
C LEU A 10 4.45 -12.95 -5.17
N LEU A 11 4.56 -12.48 -6.43
CA LEU A 11 3.96 -13.17 -7.58
C LEU A 11 4.69 -14.46 -7.94
N SER A 12 5.99 -14.54 -7.66
CA SER A 12 6.80 -15.72 -7.98
C SER A 12 6.72 -16.80 -6.90
N ASP A 13 6.33 -16.45 -5.67
CA ASP A 13 6.34 -17.34 -4.52
C ASP A 13 4.97 -17.35 -3.83
N ALA A 14 4.17 -18.37 -4.14
CA ALA A 14 2.80 -18.49 -3.66
C ALA A 14 2.71 -18.65 -2.13
N GLU A 15 3.73 -19.23 -1.49
CA GLU A 15 3.80 -19.35 -0.03
C GLU A 15 4.06 -17.99 0.61
N LEU A 16 4.95 -17.19 0.03
CA LEU A 16 5.18 -15.81 0.45
C LEU A 16 3.93 -14.94 0.24
N MET A 17 3.17 -15.15 -0.84
CA MET A 17 1.89 -14.46 -1.06
C MET A 17 0.83 -14.85 -0.02
N ALA A 18 0.71 -16.13 0.32
CA ALA A 18 -0.18 -16.58 1.39
C ALA A 18 0.19 -15.94 2.74
N LYS A 19 1.48 -15.96 3.10
CA LYS A 19 2.01 -15.29 4.31
C LYS A 19 1.76 -13.79 4.31
N PHE A 20 1.90 -13.14 3.16
CA PHE A 20 1.64 -11.70 3.05
C PHE A 20 0.16 -11.36 3.25
N LYS A 21 -0.76 -12.23 2.83
CA LYS A 21 -2.20 -12.07 3.08
C LYS A 21 -2.56 -12.28 4.55
N GLU A 22 -1.92 -13.22 5.23
CA GLU A 22 -2.18 -13.50 6.66
C GLU A 22 -1.52 -12.47 7.58
N ASN A 23 -0.28 -12.07 7.31
CA ASN A 23 0.48 -11.16 8.17
C ASN A 23 1.38 -10.20 7.37
N PRO A 24 0.78 -9.20 6.70
CA PRO A 24 1.52 -8.29 5.83
C PRO A 24 2.58 -7.48 6.58
N LYS A 25 2.32 -7.11 7.86
CA LYS A 25 3.26 -6.35 8.69
C LYS A 25 4.58 -7.11 8.89
N ALA A 26 4.51 -8.41 9.15
CA ALA A 26 5.69 -9.23 9.37
C ALA A 26 6.58 -9.26 8.11
N VAL A 27 5.98 -9.52 6.95
CA VAL A 27 6.71 -9.60 5.68
C VAL A 27 7.29 -8.25 5.27
N LEU A 28 6.56 -7.14 5.48
CA LEU A 28 7.06 -5.79 5.22
C LEU A 28 8.25 -5.47 6.12
N LYS A 29 8.18 -5.83 7.41
CA LYS A 29 9.29 -5.65 8.35
C LYS A 29 10.53 -6.45 7.97
N GLU A 30 10.37 -7.70 7.53
CA GLU A 30 11.48 -8.52 7.01
C GLU A 30 12.15 -7.90 5.78
N LYS A 31 11.39 -7.16 4.96
CA LYS A 31 11.89 -6.44 3.78
C LYS A 31 12.45 -5.05 4.11
N GLY A 32 12.48 -4.68 5.40
CA GLY A 32 12.98 -3.39 5.89
C GLY A 32 12.02 -2.22 5.67
N ILE A 33 10.72 -2.50 5.58
CA ILE A 33 9.65 -1.50 5.53
C ILE A 33 9.02 -1.47 6.93
N ASP A 34 9.29 -0.42 7.69
CA ASP A 34 8.75 -0.25 9.02
C ASP A 34 7.34 0.37 8.92
N VAL A 35 6.34 -0.34 9.43
CA VAL A 35 4.95 0.12 9.46
C VAL A 35 4.56 0.39 10.91
N PRO A 36 4.03 1.60 11.22
CA PRO A 36 3.61 1.93 12.58
C PRO A 36 2.58 0.93 13.13
N GLU A 37 2.62 0.67 14.43
CA GLU A 37 1.71 -0.30 15.06
C GLU A 37 0.24 0.09 14.90
N ASP A 38 -0.05 1.40 14.93
CA ASP A 38 -1.40 1.99 14.79
C ASP A 38 -1.97 1.90 13.36
N VAL A 39 -1.16 1.52 12.37
CA VAL A 39 -1.60 1.41 10.98
C VAL A 39 -2.08 -0.01 10.70
N GLU A 40 -3.34 -0.18 10.31
CA GLU A 40 -3.85 -1.46 9.80
C GLU A 40 -3.48 -1.62 8.31
N ILE A 41 -2.90 -2.77 7.94
CA ILE A 41 -2.58 -3.09 6.55
C ILE A 41 -3.55 -4.14 6.06
N ARG A 42 -4.27 -3.83 4.97
CA ARG A 42 -5.13 -4.78 4.27
C ARG A 42 -4.55 -5.07 2.90
N VAL A 43 -4.36 -6.35 2.62
CA VAL A 43 -3.92 -6.82 1.31
C VAL A 43 -5.15 -7.09 0.45
N VAL A 44 -5.25 -6.38 -0.67
CA VAL A 44 -6.29 -6.61 -1.68
C VAL A 44 -5.64 -7.18 -2.94
N GLU A 45 -6.27 -8.22 -3.50
CA GLU A 45 -5.83 -8.83 -4.74
C GLU A 45 -6.76 -8.40 -5.86
N GLU A 46 -6.18 -7.81 -6.90
CA GLU A 46 -6.89 -7.47 -8.12
C GLU A 46 -7.28 -8.74 -8.88
N THR A 47 -8.50 -8.79 -9.40
CA THR A 47 -8.98 -9.89 -10.23
C THR A 47 -9.40 -9.34 -11.59
N GLU A 48 -9.63 -10.22 -12.58
CA GLU A 48 -10.03 -9.82 -13.93
C GLU A 48 -11.30 -8.94 -13.96
N LYS A 49 -12.11 -8.98 -12.90
CA LYS A 49 -13.39 -8.27 -12.80
C LYS A 49 -13.39 -7.14 -11.77
N VAL A 50 -12.36 -7.02 -10.95
CA VAL A 50 -12.33 -6.06 -9.83
C VAL A 50 -11.01 -5.31 -9.84
N LYS A 51 -11.11 -3.99 -10.06
CA LYS A 51 -10.01 -3.03 -9.95
C LYS A 51 -10.17 -2.25 -8.65
N TYR A 52 -9.06 -1.98 -7.97
CA TYR A 52 -9.07 -1.19 -6.73
C TYR A 52 -8.43 0.17 -6.99
N PHE A 53 -9.07 1.23 -6.48
CA PHE A 53 -8.52 2.57 -6.47
C PHE A 53 -8.24 2.96 -5.03
N VAL A 54 -6.98 3.28 -4.73
CA VAL A 54 -6.57 3.71 -3.38
C VAL A 54 -6.63 5.22 -3.30
N ILE A 55 -7.57 5.73 -2.51
CA ILE A 55 -7.64 7.15 -2.19
C ILE A 55 -6.80 7.37 -0.93
N PRO A 56 -5.68 8.10 -0.99
CA PRO A 56 -4.81 8.29 0.17
C PRO A 56 -5.48 9.19 1.21
N TYR A 57 -5.15 8.93 2.47
CA TYR A 57 -5.55 9.81 3.56
C TYR A 57 -4.69 11.06 3.58
N VAL A 58 -5.27 12.20 3.19
CA VAL A 58 -4.56 13.48 3.10
C VAL A 58 -4.58 14.28 4.41
N GLY A 59 -5.29 13.87 5.47
CA GLY A 59 -5.15 14.47 6.81
C GLY A 59 -6.28 15.39 7.31
N SER A 60 -7.52 15.27 6.82
CA SER A 60 -8.74 15.87 7.40
C SER A 60 -9.98 15.43 6.63
N ASP A 61 -11.11 15.26 7.30
CA ASP A 61 -12.44 14.96 6.71
C ASP A 61 -13.09 16.18 6.03
N ALA A 62 -12.51 17.37 6.15
CA ALA A 62 -13.02 18.58 5.51
C ALA A 62 -12.55 18.70 4.06
N PRO A 63 -13.42 19.16 3.14
CA PRO A 63 -13.02 19.46 1.77
C PRO A 63 -11.97 20.58 1.78
N ALA A 64 -10.80 20.31 1.23
CA ALA A 64 -9.72 21.27 1.04
C ALA A 64 -9.64 21.69 -0.44
N SER A 65 -9.00 22.82 -0.69
CA SER A 65 -8.78 23.32 -2.05
C SER A 65 -7.87 22.38 -2.83
N ILE A 66 -7.99 22.33 -4.17
CA ILE A 66 -7.12 21.50 -5.03
C ILE A 66 -5.63 21.79 -4.74
N GLU A 67 -5.27 23.06 -4.57
CA GLU A 67 -3.89 23.49 -4.30
C GLU A 67 -3.35 22.98 -2.94
N GLU A 68 -4.19 22.95 -1.89
CA GLU A 68 -3.83 22.35 -0.59
C GLU A 68 -3.70 20.83 -0.70
N LEU A 69 -4.59 20.19 -1.47
CA LEU A 69 -4.53 18.76 -1.71
C LEU A 69 -3.27 18.39 -2.49
N GLU A 70 -2.85 19.16 -3.49
CA GLU A 70 -1.60 18.95 -4.22
C GLU A 70 -0.37 19.02 -3.31
N GLN A 71 -0.33 19.97 -2.38
CA GLN A 71 0.76 20.05 -1.39
C GLN A 71 0.77 18.86 -0.42
N ARG A 72 -0.42 18.37 -0.04
CA ARG A 72 -0.59 17.23 0.87
C ARG A 72 -0.32 15.89 0.17
N THR A 73 -0.71 15.76 -1.10
CA THR A 73 -0.50 14.56 -1.93
C THR A 73 0.88 14.52 -2.55
N ALA A 74 1.62 15.63 -2.62
CA ALA A 74 3.01 15.64 -3.08
C ALA A 74 3.94 14.66 -2.32
N LYS A 75 3.54 14.27 -1.10
CA LYS A 75 4.24 13.26 -0.29
C LYS A 75 3.75 11.82 -0.55
N TYR A 76 2.54 11.67 -1.08
CA TYR A 76 1.94 10.39 -1.41
C TYR A 76 2.19 10.10 -2.88
N TRP A 77 3.15 9.21 -3.14
CA TRP A 77 3.30 8.58 -4.44
C TRP A 77 2.07 7.68 -4.66
N ILE A 78 0.94 8.20 -5.15
CA ILE A 78 -0.13 7.30 -5.54
C ILE A 78 0.35 6.65 -6.84
N ILE A 79 0.82 5.42 -6.68
CA ILE A 79 0.64 4.26 -7.56
C ILE A 79 -0.17 4.64 -8.81
N ALA A 80 0.54 5.02 -9.87
CA ALA A 80 0.07 5.03 -11.24
C ALA A 80 1.02 4.17 -12.06
#